data_AF-A0AA90VE43-F1
#
_entry.id   AF-A0AA90VE43-F1
#
_cell.length_a   1.000
_cell.length_b   1.000
_cell.length_c   1.000
_cell.angle_alpha   90.00
_cell.angle_beta   90.00
_cell.angle_gamma   90.00
#
_symmetry.space_group_name_H-M   'P 1'
#
loop_
_entity.id
_entity.type
_entity.pdbx_description
1 polymer ?
#
loop_
_entity_poly.entity_id
_entity_poly.type
_entity_poly.pdbx_seq_one_letter_code
_entity_poly.pdbx_strand_id
1 'polypeptide(L)'
;MKKILFFLSFVFVALFTACSEGDDFDIDYTPIAPVGGEYRINVERGYDASKTDAEYWASNPTDAEFIFKTDGTGTTSGVLYAYLSNTTDYDKDKAWIRVGSTASKAAYAINAKVSIDMSAYTFGGENVDDFIGNSATATDKVTVSGKCGHNTYTTVSGSVTDEISFTYSRSDQPGYHYRVTGFKSTGWAEDNK
;
A
#
# COMPACT_ATOMS: atom_id res chain seq x y z
N MET A 1 -47.45 30.48 44.56
CA MET A 1 -47.06 30.78 43.16
C MET A 1 -45.54 30.75 42.92
N LYS A 2 -44.67 31.25 43.83
CA LYS A 2 -43.20 31.20 43.65
C LYS A 2 -42.58 29.79 43.52
N LYS A 3 -43.15 28.76 44.16
CA LYS A 3 -42.60 27.39 44.13
C LYS A 3 -42.86 26.63 42.82
N ILE A 4 -43.89 27.01 42.06
CA ILE A 4 -44.21 26.41 40.75
C ILE A 4 -43.36 27.01 39.63
N LEU A 5 -42.98 28.30 39.75
CA LEU A 5 -42.08 28.95 38.79
C LEU A 5 -40.65 28.37 38.82
N PHE A 6 -40.14 27.98 39.99
CA PHE A 6 -38.82 27.34 40.12
C PHE A 6 -38.77 25.92 39.56
N PHE A 7 -39.90 25.20 39.59
CA PHE A 7 -39.97 23.85 39.05
C PHE A 7 -40.00 23.85 37.51
N LEU A 8 -40.70 24.84 36.91
CA LEU A 8 -40.73 25.00 35.45
C LEU A 8 -39.37 25.45 34.87
N SER A 9 -38.60 26.27 35.60
CA SER A 9 -37.27 26.69 35.15
C SER A 9 -36.22 25.56 35.21
N PHE A 10 -36.37 24.60 36.12
CA PHE A 10 -35.45 23.46 36.21
C PHE A 10 -35.70 22.43 35.10
N VAL A 11 -36.96 22.24 34.70
CA VAL A 11 -37.34 21.34 33.60
C VAL A 11 -36.93 21.89 32.23
N PHE A 12 -36.89 23.21 32.05
CA PHE A 12 -36.46 23.83 30.79
C PHE A 12 -34.93 23.83 30.58
N VAL A 13 -34.12 23.84 31.64
CA VAL A 13 -32.64 23.76 31.54
C VAL A 13 -32.16 22.34 31.26
N ALA A 14 -32.89 21.33 31.71
CA ALA A 14 -32.57 19.92 31.43
C ALA A 14 -32.88 19.47 29.98
N LEU A 15 -33.60 20.29 29.19
CA LEU A 15 -33.96 19.99 27.80
C LEU A 15 -32.95 20.50 26.77
N PHE A 16 -31.91 21.24 27.19
CA PHE A 16 -30.86 21.74 26.30
C PHE A 16 -29.49 21.07 26.49
N THR A 17 -29.38 20.05 27.34
CA THR A 17 -28.13 19.26 27.52
C THR A 17 -28.17 17.91 26.81
N ALA A 18 -29.06 17.72 25.84
CA ALA A 18 -29.02 16.58 24.94
C ALA A 18 -28.07 16.85 23.75
N CYS A 19 -26.85 17.33 24.02
CA CYS A 19 -25.73 16.93 23.19
C CYS A 19 -25.32 15.58 23.75
N SER A 20 -25.81 14.48 23.17
CA SER A 20 -25.07 13.24 23.35
C SER A 20 -23.69 13.54 22.77
N GLU A 21 -22.67 13.62 23.62
CA GLU A 21 -21.37 13.10 23.23
C GLU A 21 -21.67 11.64 22.90
N GLY A 22 -22.08 11.39 21.66
CA GLY A 22 -22.31 10.04 21.19
C GLY A 22 -20.95 9.41 21.29
N ASP A 23 -20.79 8.47 22.22
CA ASP A 23 -19.53 7.80 22.55
C ASP A 23 -18.68 7.69 21.28
N ASP A 24 -17.60 8.46 21.21
CA ASP A 24 -16.68 8.41 20.09
C ASP A 24 -15.96 7.07 20.19
N PHE A 25 -16.54 6.05 19.55
CA PHE A 25 -15.94 4.73 19.57
C PHE A 25 -14.54 4.83 18.98
N ASP A 26 -13.54 4.55 19.80
CA ASP A 26 -12.16 4.38 19.35
C ASP A 26 -12.16 3.31 18.25
N ILE A 27 -11.83 3.72 17.03
CA ILE A 27 -11.65 2.78 15.92
C ILE A 27 -10.29 2.12 16.13
N ASP A 28 -10.31 0.83 16.47
CA ASP A 28 -9.11 0.02 16.48
C ASP A 28 -8.56 -0.13 15.07
N TYR A 29 -7.35 0.38 14.86
CA TYR A 29 -6.64 0.27 13.60
C TYR A 29 -5.75 -0.96 13.56
N THR A 30 -5.58 -1.50 12.36
CA THR A 30 -4.59 -2.54 12.15
C THR A 30 -3.16 -2.00 12.33
N PRO A 31 -2.18 -2.83 12.70
CA PRO A 31 -0.80 -2.43 12.98
C PRO A 31 -0.12 -1.56 11.92
N ILE A 32 -0.45 -1.77 10.63
CA ILE A 32 0.14 -1.01 9.53
C ILE A 32 -0.71 0.18 9.06
N ALA A 33 -1.76 0.54 9.78
CA ALA A 33 -2.49 1.76 9.48
C ALA A 33 -1.58 2.98 9.69
N PRO A 34 -1.66 4.03 8.84
CA PRO A 34 -2.63 4.17 7.76
C PRO A 34 -2.23 3.52 6.44
N VAL A 35 -0.96 3.11 6.27
CA VAL A 35 -0.37 2.77 4.96
C VAL A 35 -0.79 1.40 4.40
N GLY A 36 -1.46 0.54 5.16
CA GLY A 36 -2.09 -0.65 4.60
C GLY A 36 -3.13 -0.30 3.52
N GLY A 37 -3.21 -1.09 2.45
CA GLY A 37 -4.23 -0.92 1.42
C GLY A 37 -3.87 -1.45 0.04
N GLU A 38 -4.77 -1.17 -0.90
CA GLU A 38 -4.59 -1.39 -2.34
C GLU A 38 -4.00 -0.13 -2.99
N TYR A 39 -3.00 -0.33 -3.84
CA TYR A 39 -2.28 0.71 -4.56
C TYR A 39 -2.41 0.48 -6.05
N ARG A 40 -2.78 1.53 -6.79
CA ARG A 40 -2.70 1.55 -8.25
C ARG A 40 -1.26 1.91 -8.64
N ILE A 41 -0.63 1.09 -9.48
CA ILE A 41 0.83 1.18 -9.69
C ILE A 41 1.24 1.32 -11.15
N ASN A 42 2.34 2.05 -11.36
CA ASN A 42 3.22 1.90 -12.50
C ASN A 42 4.27 0.83 -12.16
N VAL A 43 4.65 0.03 -13.16
CA VAL A 43 5.76 -0.90 -13.03
C VAL A 43 6.71 -0.71 -14.19
N GLU A 44 7.95 -0.39 -13.86
CA GLU A 44 9.07 -0.36 -14.79
C GLU A 44 9.89 -1.65 -14.62
N ARG A 45 10.36 -2.18 -15.74
CA ARG A 45 11.23 -3.35 -15.78
C ARG A 45 12.49 -3.03 -16.59
N GLY A 46 13.62 -3.44 -16.05
CA GLY A 46 14.93 -3.34 -16.64
C GLY A 46 15.71 -4.64 -16.61
N TYR A 47 16.87 -4.69 -17.29
CA TYR A 47 17.71 -5.87 -17.26
C TYR A 47 19.22 -5.56 -17.21
N ASP A 48 19.90 -5.96 -16.14
CA ASP A 48 21.36 -5.94 -16.03
C ASP A 48 21.84 -6.96 -14.99
N ALA A 49 22.20 -8.17 -15.42
CA ALA A 49 22.68 -9.24 -14.54
C ALA A 49 23.95 -8.92 -13.73
N SER A 50 24.64 -7.81 -14.02
CA SER A 50 25.83 -7.38 -13.29
C SER A 50 25.54 -6.46 -12.09
N LYS A 51 24.30 -5.98 -11.93
CA LYS A 51 23.94 -4.98 -10.94
C LYS A 51 22.95 -5.52 -9.91
N THR A 52 22.96 -4.91 -8.74
CA THR A 52 21.84 -4.92 -7.79
C THR A 52 20.74 -3.96 -8.24
N ASP A 53 19.55 -4.08 -7.65
CA ASP A 53 18.44 -3.13 -7.92
C ASP A 53 18.86 -1.68 -7.66
N ALA A 54 19.55 -1.42 -6.55
CA ALA A 54 20.00 -0.08 -6.20
C ALA A 54 21.00 0.48 -7.23
N GLU A 55 21.97 -0.33 -7.67
CA GLU A 55 22.95 0.07 -8.68
C GLU A 55 22.31 0.28 -10.05
N TYR A 56 21.38 -0.60 -10.45
CA TYR A 56 20.67 -0.50 -11.71
C TYR A 56 19.90 0.81 -11.80
N TRP A 57 19.08 1.13 -10.79
CA TRP A 57 18.28 2.37 -10.82
C TRP A 57 19.10 3.63 -10.61
N ALA A 58 20.19 3.58 -9.85
CA ALA A 58 21.13 4.71 -9.73
C ALA A 58 21.84 5.03 -11.06
N SER A 59 21.94 4.06 -11.98
CA SER A 59 22.59 4.25 -13.28
C SER A 59 21.74 5.02 -14.30
N ASN A 60 20.48 5.36 -13.99
CA ASN A 60 19.52 5.97 -14.92
C ASN A 60 19.42 5.17 -16.24
N PRO A 61 18.95 3.92 -16.16
CA PRO A 61 18.98 2.98 -17.28
C PRO A 61 18.09 3.46 -18.43
N THR A 62 18.57 3.29 -19.66
CA THR A 62 17.82 3.64 -20.88
C THR A 62 16.96 2.50 -21.41
N ASP A 63 17.19 1.28 -20.90
CA ASP A 63 16.47 0.06 -21.25
C ASP A 63 15.26 -0.22 -20.33
N ALA A 64 15.04 0.62 -19.31
CA ALA A 64 13.86 0.52 -18.47
C ALA A 64 12.57 0.79 -19.27
N GLU A 65 11.62 -0.12 -19.16
CA GLU A 65 10.35 -0.11 -19.88
C GLU A 65 9.18 -0.08 -18.88
N PHE A 66 8.20 0.80 -19.10
CA PHE A 66 6.93 0.75 -18.39
C PHE A 66 6.08 -0.44 -18.88
N ILE A 67 6.10 -1.53 -18.12
CA ILE A 67 5.27 -2.71 -18.41
C ILE A 67 3.81 -2.51 -17.99
N PHE A 68 3.58 -1.75 -16.91
CA PHE A 68 2.26 -1.29 -16.49
C PHE A 68 2.30 0.19 -16.18
N LYS A 69 1.18 0.85 -16.45
CA LYS A 69 0.95 2.24 -16.05
C LYS A 69 -0.38 2.35 -15.33
N THR A 70 -0.50 3.35 -14.47
CA THR A 70 -1.75 3.67 -13.78
C THR A 70 -2.86 3.97 -14.78
N ASP A 71 -2.58 4.57 -15.93
CA ASP A 71 -3.59 4.82 -16.97
C ASP A 71 -3.94 3.59 -17.83
N GLY A 72 -3.27 2.45 -17.62
CA GLY A 72 -3.46 1.21 -18.40
C GLY A 72 -2.73 1.16 -19.74
N THR A 73 -1.84 2.12 -20.03
CA THR A 73 -1.12 2.26 -21.31
C THR A 73 0.32 1.70 -21.30
N GLY A 74 0.66 0.88 -20.30
CA GLY A 74 1.91 0.12 -20.31
C GLY A 74 2.00 -0.85 -21.50
N THR A 75 3.16 -1.47 -21.69
CA THR A 75 3.30 -2.47 -22.77
C THR A 75 2.45 -3.71 -22.54
N THR A 76 2.08 -3.99 -21.29
CA THR A 76 0.94 -4.83 -20.96
C THR A 76 -0.30 -3.95 -20.75
N SER A 77 -1.36 -4.22 -21.52
CA SER A 77 -2.63 -3.50 -21.39
C SER A 77 -3.32 -3.83 -20.07
N GLY A 78 -3.89 -2.81 -19.45
CA GLY A 78 -4.65 -2.92 -18.21
C GLY A 78 -3.92 -2.33 -17.01
N VAL A 79 -4.64 -2.29 -15.90
CA VAL A 79 -4.18 -1.69 -14.64
C VAL A 79 -3.67 -2.79 -13.73
N LEU A 80 -2.56 -2.53 -13.06
CA LEU A 80 -2.02 -3.41 -12.05
C LEU A 80 -2.14 -2.77 -10.66
N TYR A 81 -2.29 -3.62 -9.66
CA TYR A 81 -2.37 -3.22 -8.26
C TYR A 81 -1.27 -3.88 -7.44
N ALA A 82 -0.74 -3.13 -6.48
CA ALA A 82 -0.01 -3.66 -5.34
C ALA A 82 -0.88 -3.65 -4.08
N TYR A 83 -0.57 -4.54 -3.14
CA TYR A 83 -1.25 -4.60 -1.86
C TYR A 83 -0.20 -4.63 -0.76
N LEU A 84 -0.30 -3.69 0.17
CA LEU A 84 0.45 -3.70 1.43
C LEU A 84 -0.55 -4.08 2.53
N SER A 85 -0.36 -5.21 3.18
CA SER A 85 -1.38 -5.81 4.06
C SER A 85 -0.79 -6.35 5.35
N ASN A 86 -1.60 -6.37 6.42
CA ASN A 86 -1.19 -6.92 7.70
C ASN A 86 -0.89 -8.42 7.58
N THR A 87 -0.05 -8.94 8.46
CA THR A 87 0.01 -10.38 8.69
C THR A 87 -1.26 -10.84 9.43
N THR A 88 -1.56 -12.14 9.33
CA THR A 88 -2.66 -12.75 10.09
C THR A 88 -2.46 -12.66 11.60
N ASP A 89 -1.20 -12.54 12.04
CA ASP A 89 -0.79 -12.48 13.43
C ASP A 89 -0.76 -11.05 13.98
N TYR A 90 -1.17 -10.06 13.17
CA TYR A 90 -1.15 -8.63 13.53
C TYR A 90 0.26 -8.19 14.01
N ASP A 91 1.30 -8.67 13.33
CA ASP A 91 2.68 -8.22 13.55
C ASP A 91 2.79 -6.71 13.31
N LYS A 92 3.46 -5.99 14.20
CA LYS A 92 3.69 -4.53 14.09
C LYS A 92 4.90 -4.18 13.21
N ASP A 93 5.74 -5.17 12.95
CA ASP A 93 7.02 -5.05 12.26
C ASP A 93 7.08 -5.89 10.98
N LYS A 94 5.95 -6.49 10.55
CA LYS A 94 5.86 -7.26 9.31
C LYS A 94 4.61 -6.91 8.52
N ALA A 95 4.73 -6.98 7.20
CA ALA A 95 3.63 -6.82 6.27
C ALA A 95 3.76 -7.80 5.10
N TRP A 96 2.64 -8.06 4.43
CA TRP A 96 2.63 -8.67 3.11
C TRP A 96 2.72 -7.58 2.05
N ILE A 97 3.65 -7.74 1.10
CA ILE A 97 3.68 -7.01 -0.16
C ILE A 97 3.32 -7.96 -1.30
N ARG A 98 2.30 -7.59 -2.06
CA ARG A 98 1.86 -8.34 -3.24
C ARG A 98 1.80 -7.42 -4.45
N VAL A 99 2.27 -7.89 -5.59
CA VAL A 99 2.10 -7.26 -6.90
C VAL A 99 1.34 -8.22 -7.79
N GLY A 100 0.16 -7.82 -8.28
CA GLY A 100 -0.67 -8.67 -9.12
C GLY A 100 -1.37 -9.83 -8.40
N SER A 101 -1.70 -10.87 -9.16
CA SER A 101 -2.45 -12.04 -8.66
C SER A 101 -1.54 -13.03 -7.95
N THR A 102 -2.00 -13.62 -6.85
CA THR A 102 -1.28 -14.72 -6.18
C THR A 102 -1.40 -16.04 -6.94
N ALA A 103 -2.42 -16.21 -7.79
CA ALA A 103 -2.75 -17.50 -8.39
C ALA A 103 -1.91 -17.82 -9.64
N SER A 104 -1.28 -16.83 -10.26
CA SER A 104 -0.45 -17.00 -11.45
C SER A 104 0.95 -16.47 -11.22
N LYS A 105 1.96 -17.28 -11.56
CA LYS A 105 3.38 -16.89 -11.53
C LYS A 105 3.73 -16.00 -12.72
N ALA A 106 3.06 -14.85 -12.85
CA ALA A 106 3.39 -13.87 -13.88
C ALA A 106 4.80 -13.30 -13.63
N ALA A 107 5.47 -12.86 -14.70
CA ALA A 107 6.87 -12.45 -14.62
C ALA A 107 7.11 -11.29 -13.63
N TYR A 108 6.19 -10.34 -13.57
CA TYR A 108 6.25 -9.17 -12.69
C TYR A 108 5.69 -9.43 -11.29
N ALA A 109 4.94 -10.50 -11.08
CA ALA A 109 4.14 -10.62 -9.87
C ALA A 109 5.00 -11.17 -8.71
N ILE A 110 4.70 -10.73 -7.49
CA ILE A 110 5.36 -11.17 -6.24
C ILE A 110 4.33 -11.31 -5.13
N ASN A 111 4.60 -12.15 -4.14
CA ASN A 111 3.82 -12.24 -2.92
C ASN A 111 4.72 -12.61 -1.73
N ALA A 112 5.21 -11.62 -0.99
CA ALA A 112 6.21 -11.83 0.04
C ALA A 112 5.84 -11.18 1.38
N LYS A 113 6.29 -11.83 2.45
CA LYS A 113 6.26 -11.24 3.80
C LYS A 113 7.57 -10.49 4.02
N VAL A 114 7.48 -9.21 4.32
CA VAL A 114 8.61 -8.28 4.48
C VAL A 114 8.55 -7.62 5.85
N SER A 115 9.69 -7.09 6.30
CA SER A 115 9.74 -6.22 7.47
C SER A 115 9.13 -4.86 7.12
N ILE A 116 8.50 -4.20 8.08
CA ILE A 116 7.99 -2.82 7.95
C ILE A 116 8.38 -1.99 9.18
N ASP A 117 8.86 -0.79 8.94
CA ASP A 117 9.10 0.23 9.95
C ASP A 117 8.05 1.34 9.79
N MET A 118 7.07 1.34 10.68
CA MET A 118 5.98 2.33 10.69
C MET A 118 6.42 3.73 11.11
N SER A 119 7.60 3.89 11.71
CA SER A 119 8.14 5.21 12.06
C SER A 119 8.75 5.91 10.83
N ALA A 120 9.31 5.13 9.90
CA ALA A 120 9.92 5.62 8.67
C ALA A 120 9.03 5.40 7.43
N TYR A 121 7.94 4.66 7.58
CA TYR A 121 7.10 4.12 6.50
C TYR A 121 7.89 3.34 5.46
N THR A 122 8.95 2.63 5.87
CA THR A 122 9.76 1.80 4.99
C THR A 122 9.41 0.34 5.15
N PHE A 123 9.54 -0.43 4.07
CA PHE A 123 9.34 -1.87 4.10
C PHE A 123 10.34 -2.56 3.19
N GLY A 124 10.69 -3.79 3.53
CA GLY A 124 11.64 -4.54 2.71
C GLY A 124 12.11 -5.84 3.34
N GLY A 125 12.88 -6.58 2.56
CA GLY A 125 13.48 -7.84 2.96
C GLY A 125 14.39 -8.34 1.86
N GLU A 126 15.50 -8.96 2.25
CA GLU A 126 16.45 -9.57 1.33
C GLU A 126 16.26 -11.08 1.31
N ASN A 127 16.16 -11.67 0.10
CA ASN A 127 15.98 -13.11 -0.09
C ASN A 127 14.84 -13.73 0.74
N VAL A 128 13.73 -13.01 0.87
CA VAL A 128 12.52 -13.53 1.55
C VAL A 128 11.75 -14.46 0.60
N ASP A 129 10.94 -15.34 1.17
CA ASP A 129 10.12 -16.27 0.38
C ASP A 129 9.12 -15.53 -0.52
N ASP A 130 9.08 -15.89 -1.81
CA ASP A 130 8.10 -15.41 -2.77
C ASP A 130 6.99 -16.46 -2.98
N PHE A 131 5.85 -16.27 -2.32
CA PHE A 131 4.73 -17.21 -2.28
C PHE A 131 3.78 -17.08 -3.48
N ILE A 132 4.28 -16.65 -4.64
CA ILE A 132 3.45 -16.51 -5.82
C ILE A 132 3.18 -17.84 -6.53
N GLY A 133 1.99 -17.98 -7.12
CA GLY A 133 1.53 -19.19 -7.78
C GLY A 133 1.00 -20.19 -6.76
N ASN A 134 1.90 -20.99 -6.17
CA ASN A 134 1.55 -22.00 -5.18
C ASN A 134 2.41 -21.86 -3.92
N SER A 135 1.82 -21.32 -2.86
CA SER A 135 2.49 -21.08 -1.59
C SER A 135 2.99 -22.35 -0.90
N ALA A 136 2.41 -23.53 -1.19
CA ALA A 136 2.84 -24.80 -0.60
C ALA A 136 4.15 -25.34 -1.21
N THR A 137 4.51 -24.89 -2.41
CA THR A 137 5.68 -25.37 -3.16
C THR A 137 6.64 -24.24 -3.55
N ALA A 138 6.40 -23.03 -3.08
CA ALA A 138 7.21 -21.87 -3.40
C ALA A 138 8.62 -22.04 -2.81
N THR A 139 9.63 -22.03 -3.68
CA THR A 139 11.05 -22.04 -3.30
C THR A 139 11.78 -20.78 -3.73
N ASP A 140 11.12 -19.95 -4.53
CA ASP A 140 11.69 -18.73 -5.09
C ASP A 140 11.83 -17.66 -4.01
N LYS A 141 12.79 -16.78 -4.21
CA LYS A 141 13.11 -15.68 -3.32
C LYS A 141 12.88 -14.36 -4.02
N VAL A 142 12.54 -13.35 -3.24
CA VAL A 142 12.48 -11.95 -3.69
C VAL A 142 13.25 -11.07 -2.72
N THR A 143 13.91 -10.06 -3.26
CA THR A 143 14.46 -8.94 -2.50
C THR A 143 13.60 -7.72 -2.78
N VAL A 144 13.13 -7.02 -1.74
CA VAL A 144 12.26 -5.85 -1.82
C VAL A 144 12.83 -4.71 -0.99
N SER A 145 12.80 -3.49 -1.52
CA SER A 145 13.14 -2.27 -0.79
C SER A 145 12.15 -1.17 -1.15
N GLY A 146 11.41 -0.67 -0.17
CA GLY A 146 10.25 0.18 -0.41
C GLY A 146 9.96 1.19 0.67
N LYS A 147 9.11 2.16 0.31
CA LYS A 147 8.63 3.22 1.17
C LYS A 147 7.21 3.63 0.80
N CYS A 148 6.42 3.98 1.80
CA CYS A 148 5.15 4.67 1.65
C CYS A 148 5.30 6.15 2.04
N GLY A 149 4.53 7.01 1.39
CA GLY A 149 4.34 8.39 1.79
C GLY A 149 2.91 8.60 2.25
N HIS A 150 2.68 8.78 3.55
CA HIS A 150 1.33 9.02 4.06
C HIS A 150 0.83 10.41 3.66
N ASN A 151 -0.31 10.49 2.98
CA ASN A 151 -0.89 11.74 2.45
C ASN A 151 0.08 12.57 1.60
N THR A 152 0.95 11.93 0.80
CA THR A 152 1.95 12.62 -0.02
C THR A 152 1.59 12.68 -1.51
N TYR A 153 0.58 11.93 -1.96
CA TYR A 153 0.18 11.89 -3.35
C TYR A 153 -1.10 12.68 -3.60
N THR A 154 -1.10 13.57 -4.60
CA THR A 154 -2.31 14.26 -5.06
C THR A 154 -2.77 13.64 -6.38
N THR A 155 -3.94 13.04 -6.36
CA THR A 155 -4.59 12.45 -7.53
C THR A 155 -5.03 13.51 -8.55
N VAL A 156 -5.39 13.06 -9.77
CA VAL A 156 -5.87 13.93 -10.84
C VAL A 156 -7.17 14.68 -10.50
N SER A 157 -8.01 14.14 -9.59
CA SER A 157 -9.19 14.85 -9.08
C SER A 157 -8.88 15.87 -7.98
N GLY A 158 -7.64 15.87 -7.46
CA GLY A 158 -7.20 16.70 -6.34
C GLY A 158 -7.32 16.02 -4.97
N SER A 159 -7.77 14.76 -4.89
CA SER A 159 -7.78 13.99 -3.65
C SER A 159 -6.35 13.70 -3.19
N VAL A 160 -6.07 13.91 -1.91
CA VAL A 160 -4.80 13.54 -1.27
C VAL A 160 -4.89 12.12 -0.73
N THR A 161 -3.90 11.29 -1.05
CA THR A 161 -3.83 9.87 -0.68
C THR A 161 -2.38 9.47 -0.42
N ASP A 162 -2.17 8.21 -0.04
CA ASP A 162 -0.84 7.67 0.22
C ASP A 162 -0.10 7.34 -1.08
N GLU A 163 1.20 7.59 -1.12
CA GLU A 163 2.11 7.15 -2.17
C GLU A 163 2.77 5.82 -1.80
N ILE A 164 3.14 5.02 -2.80
CA ILE A 164 4.04 3.87 -2.63
C ILE A 164 5.15 3.90 -3.68
N SER A 165 6.37 3.56 -3.26
CA SER A 165 7.51 3.40 -4.15
C SER A 165 8.40 2.28 -3.64
N PHE A 166 8.78 1.34 -4.52
CA PHE A 166 9.68 0.25 -4.16
C PHE A 166 10.38 -0.36 -5.36
N THR A 167 11.46 -1.07 -5.10
CA THR A 167 12.16 -1.90 -6.08
C THR A 167 12.14 -3.35 -5.64
N TYR A 168 12.19 -4.27 -6.59
CA TYR A 168 12.38 -5.68 -6.30
C TYR A 168 13.07 -6.44 -7.42
N SER A 169 13.68 -7.56 -7.03
CA SER A 169 14.29 -8.56 -7.91
C SER A 169 13.94 -9.96 -7.40
N ARG A 170 13.82 -10.91 -8.33
CA ARG A 170 13.38 -12.29 -8.05
C ARG A 170 14.47 -13.29 -8.41
N SER A 171 14.68 -14.30 -7.56
CA SER A 171 15.73 -15.30 -7.76
C SER A 171 15.51 -16.18 -8.99
N ASP A 172 14.26 -16.35 -9.42
CA ASP A 172 13.92 -17.11 -10.63
C ASP A 172 14.04 -16.29 -11.92
N GLN A 173 14.38 -15.01 -11.81
CA GLN A 173 14.58 -14.07 -12.91
C GLN A 173 15.84 -13.23 -12.69
N PRO A 174 17.02 -13.85 -12.59
CA PRO A 174 18.25 -13.13 -12.30
C PRO A 174 18.53 -12.06 -13.37
N GLY A 175 18.95 -10.88 -12.90
CA GLY A 175 19.25 -9.71 -13.75
C GLY A 175 18.05 -8.87 -14.13
N TYR A 176 16.82 -9.28 -13.84
CA TYR A 176 15.66 -8.39 -13.98
C TYR A 176 15.51 -7.49 -12.75
N HIS A 177 15.30 -6.21 -13.02
CA HIS A 177 15.09 -5.16 -12.01
C HIS A 177 13.72 -4.55 -12.19
N TYR A 178 12.94 -4.50 -11.11
CA TYR A 178 11.63 -3.88 -11.14
C TYR A 178 11.61 -2.63 -10.26
N ARG A 179 10.99 -1.55 -10.75
CA ARG A 179 10.67 -0.35 -9.98
C ARG A 179 9.18 -0.11 -10.06
N VAL A 180 8.58 0.11 -8.89
CA VAL A 180 7.17 0.34 -8.72
C VAL A 180 6.97 1.70 -8.10
N THR A 181 6.06 2.47 -8.68
CA THR A 181 5.56 3.73 -8.11
C THR A 181 4.04 3.70 -8.20
N GLY A 182 3.36 4.42 -7.31
CA GLY A 182 1.91 4.46 -7.37
C GLY A 182 1.29 5.17 -6.19
N PHE A 183 -0.03 5.07 -6.10
CA PHE A 183 -0.83 5.73 -5.08
C PHE A 183 -1.94 4.81 -4.58
N LYS A 184 -2.37 5.03 -3.35
CA LYS A 184 -3.43 4.27 -2.72
C LYS A 184 -4.75 4.57 -3.41
N SER A 185 -5.40 3.50 -3.85
CA SER A 185 -6.67 3.54 -4.58
C SER A 185 -7.71 4.29 -3.77
N THR A 186 -8.33 5.31 -4.38
CA THR A 186 -9.33 6.15 -3.72
C THR A 186 -10.74 5.59 -3.85
N GLY A 187 -10.95 4.65 -4.78
CA GLY A 187 -12.27 4.13 -5.15
C GLY A 187 -13.04 5.02 -6.13
N TRP A 188 -12.54 6.23 -6.44
CA TRP A 188 -13.17 7.15 -7.38
C TRP A 188 -12.75 6.88 -8.82
N ALA A 189 -13.72 6.87 -9.74
CA ALA A 189 -13.45 6.59 -11.15
C ALA A 189 -12.62 7.70 -11.81
N GLU A 190 -12.71 8.92 -11.29
CA GLU A 190 -12.00 10.11 -11.74
C GLU A 190 -10.49 9.98 -11.53
N ASP A 191 -10.08 9.28 -10.47
CA ASP A 191 -8.67 9.05 -10.10
C ASP A 191 -8.05 7.87 -10.83
N ASN A 192 -8.83 7.15 -11.63
CA ASN A 192 -8.39 5.98 -12.37
C ASN A 192 -7.64 6.34 -13.67
N LYS A 193 -6.97 7.48 -13.71
CA LYS A 193 -6.24 8.00 -14.88
C LYS A 193 -4.79 8.24 -14.56
#